data_AF-A0A1X7GSY2-F1
#
_entry.id   AF-A0A1X7GSY2-F1
#
_cell.length_a   1.000
_cell.length_b   1.000
_cell.length_c   1.000
_cell.angle_alpha   90.00
_cell.angle_beta   90.00
_cell.angle_gamma   90.00
#
_symmetry.space_group_name_H-M   'P 1'
#
loop_
_entity.id
_entity.type
_entity.pdbx_description
1 polymer ?
#
loop_
_entity_poly.entity_id
_entity_poly.type
_entity_poly.pdbx_seq_one_letter_code
_entity_poly.pdbx_strand_id
1 'polypeptide(L)'
;MMLAAIGNEGEAKLDDFLEEAVAREVLYLRFEEYRRFADAYQCPLDCSGNSSAERRVELADGRAIRFVRLNSALICSRRKDEKGNLLLGARQRVMNEAIGEELVVLTHHPLDWYADSAETKRFLRSRARVFISGHEHLAAVDVQNVEPGRDLMMLAAGATTPDSFDDTYTYAYNIIQFDWDENDDALAVTLYARAWNDDMKRFESDDVRLGGHGQRTVLGSPNFLKATRPSIGTRVKTGQDVEPASVEIILPPEEEMTGSSRVDETEYQNLHLRFFRDLTEGERLRILVELDAVPNENMDHFTHETESKLFRNIAKMNRFDQLREKVEEALTKRKINKDNQ
;
A
#
# COMPACT_ATOMS: atom_id res chain seq x y z
N MET A 1 -21.24 -13.69 13.29
CA MET A 1 -21.61 -14.92 12.57
C MET A 1 -20.63 -15.22 11.43
N MET A 2 -20.33 -14.26 10.55
CA MET A 2 -19.42 -14.44 9.40
C MET A 2 -18.00 -14.92 9.76
N LEU A 3 -17.29 -14.22 10.66
CA LEU A 3 -15.95 -14.63 11.13
C LEU A 3 -15.93 -16.02 11.80
N ALA A 4 -17.02 -16.40 12.46
CA ALA A 4 -17.13 -17.73 13.07
C ALA A 4 -17.31 -18.83 12.02
N ALA A 5 -18.07 -18.56 10.95
CA ALA A 5 -18.18 -19.47 9.81
C ALA A 5 -16.83 -19.64 9.12
N ILE A 6 -16.11 -18.55 8.87
CA ILE A 6 -14.74 -18.60 8.32
C ILE A 6 -13.80 -19.40 9.23
N GLY A 7 -13.85 -19.18 10.55
CA GLY A 7 -13.02 -19.95 11.49
C GLY A 7 -13.32 -21.45 11.51
N ASN A 8 -14.56 -21.86 11.20
CA ASN A 8 -14.96 -23.27 11.19
C ASN A 8 -14.75 -23.97 9.84
N GLU A 9 -15.04 -23.27 8.75
CA GLU A 9 -15.04 -23.81 7.38
C GLU A 9 -13.77 -23.43 6.60
N GLY A 10 -12.94 -22.54 7.14
CA GLY A 10 -11.63 -22.18 6.61
C GLY A 10 -11.66 -21.32 5.35
N GLU A 11 -10.65 -21.51 4.51
CA GLU A 11 -10.41 -20.73 3.28
C GLU A 11 -11.62 -20.73 2.33
N ALA A 12 -12.23 -21.89 2.06
CA ALA A 12 -13.33 -22.00 1.11
C ALA A 12 -14.47 -21.05 1.47
N LYS A 13 -14.74 -20.89 2.77
CA LYS A 13 -15.79 -20.01 3.26
C LYS A 13 -15.43 -18.53 3.15
N LEU A 14 -14.17 -18.19 3.37
CA LEU A 14 -13.68 -16.84 3.11
C LEU A 14 -13.86 -16.48 1.63
N ASP A 15 -13.48 -17.39 0.73
CA ASP A 15 -13.59 -17.16 -0.70
C ASP A 15 -15.05 -17.07 -1.19
N ASP A 16 -15.96 -17.90 -0.67
CA ASP A 16 -17.40 -17.80 -0.94
C ASP A 16 -17.94 -16.40 -0.59
N PHE A 17 -17.54 -15.88 0.57
CA PHE A 17 -17.96 -14.56 1.03
C PHE A 17 -17.31 -13.43 0.24
N LEU A 18 -16.11 -13.63 -0.29
CA LEU A 18 -15.45 -12.65 -1.15
C LEU A 18 -15.98 -12.66 -2.58
N GLU A 19 -16.57 -13.75 -3.05
CA GLU A 19 -17.21 -13.82 -4.37
C GLU A 19 -18.53 -13.03 -4.38
N GLU A 20 -19.37 -13.24 -3.37
CA GLU A 20 -20.69 -12.63 -3.28
C GLU A 20 -20.61 -11.15 -2.85
N ALA A 21 -21.15 -10.24 -3.66
CA ALA A 21 -20.95 -8.80 -3.49
C ALA A 21 -21.48 -8.25 -2.16
N VAL A 22 -22.66 -8.71 -1.71
CA VAL A 22 -23.25 -8.26 -0.45
C VAL A 22 -22.46 -8.78 0.74
N ALA A 23 -22.11 -10.07 0.75
CA ALA A 23 -21.28 -10.67 1.78
C ALA A 23 -19.91 -9.99 1.85
N ARG A 24 -19.27 -9.73 0.69
CA ARG A 24 -18.01 -9.02 0.62
C ARG A 24 -18.12 -7.64 1.26
N GLU A 25 -19.14 -6.86 0.91
CA GLU A 25 -19.35 -5.54 1.54
C GLU A 25 -19.53 -5.67 3.06
N VAL A 26 -20.34 -6.62 3.52
CA VAL A 26 -20.52 -6.88 4.97
C VAL A 26 -19.19 -7.23 5.66
N LEU A 27 -18.30 -7.98 5.00
CA LEU A 27 -16.98 -8.30 5.53
C LEU A 27 -16.13 -7.04 5.69
N TYR A 28 -16.16 -6.17 4.68
CA TYR A 28 -15.39 -4.93 4.67
C TYR A 28 -16.02 -3.83 5.54
N LEU A 29 -17.31 -3.90 5.91
CA LEU A 29 -17.94 -2.93 6.84
C LEU A 29 -17.21 -2.86 8.18
N ARG A 30 -16.53 -3.94 8.58
CA ARG A 30 -15.67 -3.94 9.77
C ARG A 30 -14.49 -2.97 9.68
N PHE A 31 -14.13 -2.55 8.48
CA PHE A 31 -13.08 -1.57 8.21
C PHE A 31 -13.64 -0.16 7.94
N GLU A 32 -14.93 0.12 8.12
CA GLU A 32 -15.54 1.41 7.76
C GLU A 32 -14.74 2.62 8.28
N GLU A 33 -14.36 2.61 9.55
CA GLU A 33 -13.55 3.67 10.15
C GLU A 33 -12.15 3.76 9.51
N TYR A 34 -11.54 2.63 9.17
CA TYR A 34 -10.28 2.62 8.44
C TYR A 34 -10.45 3.09 6.99
N ARG A 35 -11.56 2.77 6.30
CA ARG A 35 -11.84 3.28 4.94
C ARG A 35 -11.90 4.80 4.95
N ARG A 36 -12.67 5.38 5.89
CA ARG A 36 -12.76 6.84 6.08
C ARG A 36 -11.38 7.46 6.34
N PHE A 37 -10.61 6.85 7.22
CA PHE A 37 -9.23 7.28 7.48
C PHE A 37 -8.38 7.22 6.21
N ALA A 38 -8.31 6.08 5.55
CA ALA A 38 -7.40 5.83 4.43
C ALA A 38 -7.75 6.68 3.19
N ASP A 39 -9.05 6.84 2.92
CA ASP A 39 -9.52 7.71 1.85
C ASP A 39 -9.12 9.17 2.08
N ALA A 40 -9.14 9.67 3.33
CA ALA A 40 -8.72 11.04 3.64
C ALA A 40 -7.26 11.33 3.25
N TYR A 41 -6.41 10.29 3.21
CA TYR A 41 -5.02 10.33 2.76
C TYR A 41 -4.82 9.88 1.30
N GLN A 42 -5.90 9.79 0.51
CA GLN A 42 -5.88 9.37 -0.90
C GLN A 42 -5.30 7.97 -1.13
N CYS A 43 -5.46 7.11 -0.12
CA CYS A 43 -5.03 5.73 -0.13
C CYS A 43 -6.24 4.81 0.13
N PRO A 44 -7.26 4.82 -0.75
CA PRO A 44 -8.49 4.11 -0.48
C PRO A 44 -8.26 2.61 -0.27
N LEU A 45 -9.03 2.02 0.65
CA LEU A 45 -8.96 0.58 0.90
C LEU A 45 -9.56 -0.17 -0.30
N ASP A 46 -8.76 -1.05 -0.92
CA ASP A 46 -9.25 -1.99 -1.92
C ASP A 46 -10.22 -3.01 -1.27
N CYS A 47 -11.48 -2.92 -1.68
CA CYS A 47 -12.59 -3.76 -1.20
C CYS A 47 -12.98 -4.88 -2.19
N SER A 48 -12.16 -5.15 -3.22
CA SER A 48 -12.44 -6.18 -4.23
C SER A 48 -12.31 -7.61 -3.73
N GLY A 49 -11.64 -7.82 -2.59
CA GLY A 49 -11.30 -9.15 -2.07
C GLY A 49 -10.11 -9.82 -2.78
N ASN A 50 -9.47 -9.13 -3.73
CA ASN A 50 -8.29 -9.62 -4.43
C ASN A 50 -7.02 -8.95 -3.89
N SER A 51 -5.86 -9.38 -4.38
CA SER A 51 -4.63 -8.62 -4.21
C SER A 51 -4.64 -7.39 -5.13
N SER A 52 -4.05 -6.30 -4.66
CA SER A 52 -3.89 -5.09 -5.47
C SER A 52 -2.48 -5.03 -6.05
N ALA A 53 -2.38 -4.76 -7.36
CA ALA A 53 -1.11 -4.76 -8.08
C ALA A 53 -0.96 -3.55 -9.02
N GLU A 54 -1.48 -2.41 -8.60
CA GLU A 54 -1.61 -1.19 -9.42
C GLU A 54 -0.35 -0.30 -9.43
N ARG A 55 0.74 -0.67 -8.75
CA ARG A 55 1.95 0.17 -8.67
C ARG A 55 3.11 -0.48 -9.40
N ARG A 56 3.47 0.07 -10.56
CA ARG A 56 4.60 -0.37 -11.38
C ARG A 56 5.67 0.72 -11.42
N VAL A 57 6.93 0.32 -11.33
CA VAL A 57 8.09 1.23 -11.38
C VAL A 57 9.11 0.66 -12.34
N GLU A 58 9.49 1.44 -13.35
CA GLU A 58 10.54 1.08 -14.29
C GLU A 58 11.92 1.39 -13.69
N LEU A 59 12.81 0.39 -13.72
CA LEU A 59 14.19 0.49 -13.23
C LEU A 59 15.17 0.78 -14.38
N ALA A 60 14.91 0.18 -15.54
CA ALA A 60 15.58 0.40 -16.81
C ALA A 60 14.64 0.00 -17.95
N ASP A 61 15.00 0.32 -19.19
CA ASP A 61 14.18 -0.01 -20.37
C ASP A 61 13.76 -1.49 -20.39
N GLY A 62 12.47 -1.77 -20.26
CA GLY A 62 11.97 -3.16 -20.24
C GLY A 62 12.31 -3.96 -18.98
N ARG A 63 12.69 -3.29 -17.88
CA ARG A 63 12.96 -3.86 -16.56
C ARG A 63 12.16 -3.09 -15.51
N ALA A 64 11.14 -3.72 -14.95
CA ALA A 64 10.26 -3.08 -13.99
C ALA A 64 10.00 -3.94 -12.76
N ILE A 65 9.64 -3.29 -11.66
CA ILE A 65 9.04 -3.96 -10.52
C ILE A 65 7.58 -3.59 -10.43
N ARG A 66 6.76 -4.53 -9.95
CA ARG A 66 5.36 -4.28 -9.60
C ARG A 66 5.10 -4.67 -8.16
N PHE A 67 4.54 -3.73 -7.41
CA PHE A 67 4.14 -3.97 -6.03
C PHE A 67 2.78 -4.65 -6.00
N VAL A 68 2.73 -5.81 -5.36
CA VAL A 68 1.51 -6.56 -5.07
C VAL A 68 1.24 -6.47 -3.57
N ARG A 69 0.04 -6.05 -3.17
CA ARG A 69 -0.32 -5.91 -1.76
C ARG A 69 -1.41 -6.90 -1.40
N LEU A 70 -1.19 -7.56 -0.27
CA LEU A 70 -2.06 -8.58 0.30
C LEU A 70 -2.73 -8.02 1.56
N ASN A 71 -4.05 -8.24 1.71
CA ASN A 71 -4.79 -7.87 2.91
C ASN A 71 -4.88 -9.06 3.87
N SER A 72 -3.91 -9.14 4.77
CA SER A 72 -3.88 -10.14 5.84
C SER A 72 -4.69 -9.79 7.08
N ALA A 73 -5.31 -8.61 7.13
CA ALA A 73 -6.14 -8.18 8.25
C ALA A 73 -7.61 -8.61 8.09
N LEU A 74 -8.00 -9.13 6.93
CA LEU A 74 -9.39 -9.32 6.52
C LEU A 74 -10.22 -10.17 7.49
N ILE A 75 -9.60 -11.11 8.22
CA ILE A 75 -10.28 -11.94 9.22
C ILE A 75 -9.82 -11.68 10.66
N CYS A 76 -8.98 -10.66 10.87
CA CYS A 76 -8.49 -10.29 12.18
C CYS A 76 -9.63 -9.86 13.11
N SER A 77 -9.44 -10.12 14.40
CA SER A 77 -10.35 -9.76 15.47
C SER A 77 -9.61 -9.58 16.79
N ARG A 78 -10.03 -8.57 17.56
CA ARG A 78 -9.39 -8.05 18.79
C ARG A 78 -8.91 -9.07 19.85
N ARG A 79 -9.34 -10.34 19.80
CA ARG A 79 -9.02 -11.36 20.83
C ARG A 79 -8.81 -12.77 20.30
N LYS A 80 -8.66 -12.97 18.99
CA LYS A 80 -8.48 -14.31 18.40
C LYS A 80 -7.38 -14.40 17.35
N ASP A 81 -6.61 -13.32 17.21
CA ASP A 81 -5.52 -13.30 16.26
C ASP A 81 -4.35 -14.07 16.87
N GLU A 82 -4.12 -15.25 16.31
CA GLU A 82 -3.07 -16.17 16.75
C GLU A 82 -2.31 -16.65 15.52
N LYS A 83 -1.03 -16.94 15.72
CA LYS A 83 -0.20 -17.56 14.68
C LYS A 83 -0.87 -18.83 14.16
N GLY A 84 -0.86 -18.99 12.84
CA GLY A 84 -1.44 -20.13 12.13
C GLY A 84 -2.96 -20.12 11.98
N ASN A 85 -3.68 -19.13 12.51
CA ASN A 85 -5.16 -19.09 12.47
C ASN A 85 -5.74 -18.05 11.51
N LEU A 86 -4.91 -17.15 10.95
CA LEU A 86 -5.36 -16.21 9.94
C LEU A 86 -5.48 -16.89 8.57
N LEU A 87 -6.18 -16.25 7.65
CA LEU A 87 -6.36 -16.71 6.28
C LEU A 87 -6.13 -15.54 5.34
N LEU A 88 -5.38 -15.80 4.28
CA LEU A 88 -5.28 -14.89 3.16
C LEU A 88 -6.40 -15.15 2.13
N GLY A 89 -6.70 -16.42 1.85
CA GLY A 89 -7.73 -16.83 0.89
C GLY A 89 -7.19 -16.92 -0.54
N ALA A 90 -7.81 -17.77 -1.36
CA ALA A 90 -7.27 -18.11 -2.67
C ALA A 90 -7.22 -16.93 -3.63
N ARG A 91 -8.18 -16.00 -3.51
CA ARG A 91 -8.32 -14.83 -4.38
C ARG A 91 -7.14 -13.87 -4.30
N GLN A 92 -6.54 -13.74 -3.12
CA GLN A 92 -5.46 -12.79 -2.90
C GLN A 92 -4.08 -13.34 -3.33
N ARG A 93 -3.87 -14.65 -3.28
CA ARG A 93 -2.56 -15.27 -3.57
C ARG A 93 -2.22 -15.47 -5.04
N VAL A 94 -3.19 -15.27 -5.96
CA VAL A 94 -2.94 -15.37 -7.40
C VAL A 94 -2.22 -14.12 -7.88
N MET A 95 -1.00 -14.30 -8.39
CA MET A 95 -0.12 -13.21 -8.85
C MET A 95 0.33 -13.47 -10.28
N ASN A 96 -0.11 -12.60 -11.20
CA ASN A 96 0.24 -12.70 -12.62
C ASN A 96 1.67 -12.25 -12.87
N GLU A 97 2.42 -13.03 -13.63
CA GLU A 97 3.74 -12.64 -14.16
C GLU A 97 3.57 -11.79 -15.42
N ALA A 98 4.54 -10.90 -15.65
CA ALA A 98 4.68 -10.19 -16.91
C ALA A 98 6.14 -10.24 -17.38
N ILE A 99 6.33 -10.16 -18.70
CA ILE A 99 7.66 -10.15 -19.31
C ILE A 99 8.38 -8.86 -18.90
N GLY A 100 9.64 -8.97 -18.47
CA GLY A 100 10.44 -7.82 -18.03
C GLY A 100 10.04 -7.26 -16.67
N GLU A 101 9.17 -7.96 -15.93
CA GLU A 101 8.62 -7.46 -14.67
C GLU A 101 8.80 -8.47 -13.52
N GLU A 102 9.33 -8.00 -12.40
CA GLU A 102 9.47 -8.77 -11.17
C GLU A 102 8.55 -8.27 -10.06
N LEU A 103 8.05 -9.17 -9.22
CA LEU A 103 7.07 -8.81 -8.19
C LEU A 103 7.72 -8.55 -6.83
N VAL A 104 7.29 -7.45 -6.21
CA VAL A 104 7.54 -7.12 -4.79
C VAL A 104 6.23 -7.25 -4.04
N VAL A 105 6.12 -8.22 -3.14
CA VAL A 105 4.87 -8.54 -2.43
C VAL A 105 4.92 -7.96 -1.02
N LEU A 106 3.85 -7.24 -0.64
CA LEU A 106 3.69 -6.61 0.66
C LEU A 106 2.52 -7.25 1.42
N THR A 107 2.72 -7.58 2.68
CA THR A 107 1.65 -7.97 3.60
C THR A 107 1.96 -7.48 5.02
N HIS A 108 0.95 -7.34 5.88
CA HIS A 108 1.20 -7.01 7.27
C HIS A 108 1.75 -8.22 8.06
N HIS A 109 1.00 -9.32 8.12
CA HIS A 109 1.38 -10.48 8.91
C HIS A 109 2.40 -11.39 8.19
N PRO A 110 3.42 -11.93 8.86
CA PRO A 110 4.30 -12.94 8.29
C PRO A 110 3.57 -14.24 7.95
N LEU A 111 4.22 -15.10 7.15
CA LEU A 111 3.56 -16.29 6.60
C LEU A 111 3.14 -17.33 7.64
N ASP A 112 3.82 -17.42 8.79
CA ASP A 112 3.47 -18.34 9.87
C ASP A 112 2.17 -17.94 10.60
N TRP A 113 1.61 -16.76 10.32
CA TRP A 113 0.30 -16.38 10.82
C TRP A 113 -0.87 -17.02 10.07
N TYR A 114 -0.62 -17.58 8.88
CA TYR A 114 -1.69 -18.10 8.03
C TYR A 114 -1.86 -19.62 8.11
N ALA A 115 -3.10 -20.07 8.24
CA ALA A 115 -3.47 -21.47 8.10
C ALA A 115 -3.23 -21.96 6.65
N ASP A 116 -3.45 -21.10 5.66
CA ASP A 116 -3.23 -21.34 4.23
C ASP A 116 -1.80 -21.00 3.76
N SER A 117 -0.85 -20.88 4.70
CA SER A 117 0.53 -20.46 4.42
C SER A 117 1.29 -21.39 3.47
N ALA A 118 1.01 -22.70 3.50
CA ALA A 118 1.68 -23.67 2.65
C ALA A 118 1.42 -23.38 1.17
N GLU A 119 0.19 -23.06 0.82
CA GLU A 119 -0.18 -22.74 -0.56
C GLU A 119 0.31 -21.34 -0.95
N THR A 120 0.14 -20.35 -0.07
CA THR A 120 0.67 -19.00 -0.27
C THR A 120 2.19 -18.99 -0.51
N LYS A 121 2.96 -19.82 0.20
CA LYS A 121 4.41 -20.00 -0.03
C LYS A 121 4.74 -20.49 -1.43
N ARG A 122 3.93 -21.37 -2.03
CA ARG A 122 4.15 -21.88 -3.39
C ARG A 122 3.99 -20.77 -4.42
N PHE A 123 2.94 -19.95 -4.28
CA PHE A 123 2.75 -18.77 -5.14
C PHE A 123 3.90 -17.77 -4.97
N LEU A 124 4.30 -17.44 -3.73
CA LEU A 124 5.40 -16.51 -3.49
C LEU A 124 6.72 -16.99 -4.11
N ARG A 125 7.11 -18.25 -3.85
CA ARG A 125 8.36 -18.82 -4.39
C ARG A 125 8.38 -18.82 -5.92
N SER A 126 7.24 -19.05 -6.56
CA SER A 126 7.14 -19.09 -8.02
C SER A 126 6.96 -17.72 -8.69
N ARG A 127 6.62 -16.65 -7.97
CA ARG A 127 6.21 -15.38 -8.57
C ARG A 127 6.95 -14.14 -8.06
N ALA A 128 7.26 -14.09 -6.76
CA ALA A 128 7.83 -12.91 -6.12
C ALA A 128 9.35 -12.96 -6.06
N ARG A 129 10.03 -11.82 -6.16
CA ARG A 129 11.48 -11.69 -5.87
C ARG A 129 11.73 -11.15 -4.48
N VAL A 130 10.83 -10.30 -3.99
CA VAL A 130 10.90 -9.75 -2.64
C VAL A 130 9.53 -9.91 -1.99
N PHE A 131 9.50 -10.40 -0.76
CA PHE A 131 8.33 -10.44 0.10
C PHE A 131 8.64 -9.63 1.37
N ILE A 132 7.78 -8.68 1.70
CA ILE A 132 7.95 -7.80 2.85
C ILE A 132 6.76 -7.99 3.80
N SER A 133 7.06 -8.35 5.05
CA SER A 133 6.11 -8.45 6.15
C SER A 133 6.48 -7.55 7.34
N GLY A 134 5.55 -7.35 8.26
CA GLY A 134 5.76 -6.63 9.52
C GLY A 134 5.17 -7.41 10.70
N HIS A 135 4.32 -6.74 11.48
CA HIS A 135 3.55 -7.28 12.62
C HIS A 135 4.36 -7.72 13.85
N GLU A 136 5.43 -8.49 13.67
CA GLU A 136 6.20 -9.04 14.80
C GLU A 136 7.23 -8.06 15.37
N HIS A 137 7.42 -6.93 14.69
CA HIS A 137 8.36 -5.87 15.07
C HIS A 137 9.82 -6.33 15.16
N LEU A 138 10.12 -7.54 14.68
CA LEU A 138 11.44 -8.14 14.64
C LEU A 138 12.00 -8.03 13.22
N ALA A 139 13.06 -7.24 13.06
CA ALA A 139 13.74 -7.11 11.78
C ALA A 139 14.52 -8.38 11.45
N ALA A 140 14.28 -8.95 10.27
CA ALA A 140 15.02 -10.10 9.76
C ALA A 140 15.05 -10.11 8.24
N VAL A 141 16.11 -10.65 7.64
CA VAL A 141 16.22 -10.88 6.21
C VAL A 141 16.73 -12.29 5.93
N ASP A 142 16.10 -12.96 4.97
CA ASP A 142 16.51 -14.26 4.45
C ASP A 142 16.45 -14.23 2.92
N VAL A 143 17.41 -14.88 2.25
CA VAL A 143 17.45 -14.98 0.79
C VAL A 143 17.43 -16.45 0.41
N GLN A 144 16.32 -16.87 -0.19
CA GLN A 144 16.08 -18.25 -0.55
C GLN A 144 16.40 -18.46 -2.02
N ASN A 145 17.35 -19.35 -2.31
CA ASN A 145 17.46 -19.89 -3.65
C ASN A 145 16.29 -20.86 -3.88
N VAL A 146 15.33 -20.47 -4.72
CA VAL A 146 14.13 -21.26 -5.00
C VAL A 146 14.45 -22.36 -6.00
N GLU A 147 15.11 -21.96 -7.09
CA GLU A 147 15.68 -22.80 -8.15
C GLU A 147 16.79 -21.99 -8.87
N PRO A 148 17.60 -22.59 -9.76
CA PRO A 148 18.66 -21.87 -10.46
C PRO A 148 18.13 -20.63 -11.20
N GLY A 149 18.74 -19.47 -10.93
CA GLY A 149 18.33 -18.19 -11.53
C GLY A 149 17.05 -17.59 -10.94
N ARG A 150 16.56 -18.12 -9.80
CA ARG A 150 15.33 -17.67 -9.13
C ARG A 150 15.54 -17.59 -7.62
N ASP A 151 15.74 -16.38 -7.10
CA ASP A 151 15.86 -16.13 -5.66
C ASP A 151 14.66 -15.38 -5.08
N LEU A 152 14.34 -15.61 -3.81
CA LEU A 152 13.29 -14.89 -3.07
C LEU A 152 13.88 -14.30 -1.80
N MET A 153 13.88 -12.96 -1.70
CA MET A 153 14.19 -12.25 -0.46
C MET A 153 12.94 -12.17 0.42
N MET A 154 13.04 -12.68 1.64
CA MET A 154 12.06 -12.57 2.70
C MET A 154 12.52 -11.50 3.69
N LEU A 155 11.83 -10.37 3.74
CA LEU A 155 12.15 -9.24 4.62
C LEU A 155 11.05 -9.05 5.67
N ALA A 156 11.40 -9.26 6.93
CA ALA A 156 10.59 -8.83 8.06
C ALA A 156 11.05 -7.44 8.52
N ALA A 157 10.13 -6.48 8.52
CA ALA A 157 10.39 -5.13 8.98
C ALA A 157 10.34 -5.04 10.51
N GLY A 158 11.24 -4.22 11.08
CA GLY A 158 11.11 -3.76 12.46
C GLY A 158 9.95 -2.76 12.63
N ALA A 159 9.86 -2.12 13.80
CA ALA A 159 8.80 -1.17 14.09
C ALA A 159 9.34 0.20 14.49
N THR A 160 8.70 1.26 14.03
CA THR A 160 8.94 2.62 14.55
C THR A 160 8.28 2.85 15.90
N THR A 161 7.38 1.97 16.33
CA THR A 161 6.61 2.04 17.57
C THR A 161 6.36 0.62 18.15
N PRO A 162 7.40 -0.06 18.69
CA PRO A 162 7.22 -1.35 19.31
C PRO A 162 6.47 -1.25 20.65
N ASP A 163 5.77 -2.32 21.04
CA ASP A 163 5.01 -2.41 22.29
C ASP A 163 5.92 -2.43 23.54
N SER A 164 7.12 -2.99 23.39
CA SER A 164 8.19 -3.00 24.39
C SER A 164 9.46 -2.41 23.80
N PHE A 165 10.28 -1.80 24.65
CA PHE A 165 11.57 -1.24 24.25
C PHE A 165 12.70 -1.97 24.97
N ASP A 166 13.48 -2.75 24.22
CA ASP A 166 14.65 -3.50 24.67
C ASP A 166 15.63 -3.77 23.50
N ASP A 167 16.66 -4.58 23.74
CA ASP A 167 17.69 -4.92 22.74
C ASP A 167 17.14 -5.66 21.51
N THR A 168 16.01 -6.37 21.67
CA THR A 168 15.32 -7.10 20.60
C THR A 168 14.31 -6.20 19.89
N TYR A 169 13.52 -5.46 20.66
CA TYR A 169 12.45 -4.58 20.19
C TYR A 169 12.85 -3.13 20.41
N THR A 170 13.33 -2.48 19.35
CA THR A 170 13.69 -1.06 19.37
C THR A 170 13.01 -0.31 18.23
N TYR A 171 13.06 1.03 18.25
CA TYR A 171 12.57 1.82 17.14
C TYR A 171 13.49 1.59 15.93
N ALA A 172 12.90 1.16 14.83
CA ALA A 172 13.63 0.84 13.60
C ALA A 172 12.83 1.23 12.36
N TYR A 173 13.55 1.56 11.29
CA TYR A 173 12.99 1.72 9.96
C TYR A 173 14.03 1.33 8.91
N ASN A 174 13.58 1.02 7.70
CA ASN A 174 14.47 0.63 6.60
C ASN A 174 14.23 1.57 5.42
N ILE A 175 15.32 1.94 4.73
CA ILE A 175 15.24 2.46 3.37
C ILE A 175 15.65 1.32 2.43
N ILE A 176 14.76 0.98 1.50
CA ILE A 176 14.99 -0.11 0.53
C ILE A 176 15.18 0.52 -0.83
N GLN A 177 16.32 0.24 -1.47
CA GLN A 177 16.58 0.63 -2.84
C GLN A 177 16.43 -0.59 -3.75
N PHE A 178 15.63 -0.43 -4.80
CA PHE A 178 15.54 -1.36 -5.92
C PHE A 178 16.32 -0.77 -7.09
N ASP A 179 17.15 -1.57 -7.72
CA ASP A 179 17.93 -1.19 -8.90
C ASP A 179 18.02 -2.37 -9.87
N TRP A 180 18.39 -2.10 -11.11
CA TRP A 180 18.69 -3.13 -12.09
C TRP A 180 20.20 -3.43 -12.06
N ASP A 181 20.57 -4.69 -11.93
CA ASP A 181 21.95 -5.15 -12.11
C ASP A 181 22.22 -5.42 -13.58
N GLU A 182 23.05 -4.58 -14.20
CA GLU A 182 23.35 -4.68 -15.63
C GLU A 182 24.15 -5.94 -15.99
N ASN A 183 24.96 -6.48 -15.07
CA ASN A 183 25.85 -7.60 -15.35
C ASN A 183 25.07 -8.90 -15.40
N ASP A 184 24.26 -9.13 -14.36
CA ASP A 184 23.47 -10.34 -14.17
C ASP A 184 22.06 -10.23 -14.81
N ASP A 185 21.70 -9.05 -15.31
CA ASP A 185 20.36 -8.72 -15.83
C ASP A 185 19.25 -9.08 -14.83
N ALA A 186 19.44 -8.61 -13.60
CA ALA A 186 18.71 -9.08 -12.43
C ALA A 186 18.27 -7.94 -11.51
N LEU A 187 17.32 -8.20 -10.61
CA LEU A 187 16.89 -7.25 -9.60
C LEU A 187 17.95 -7.14 -8.50
N ALA A 188 18.50 -5.96 -8.30
CA ALA A 188 19.34 -5.63 -7.17
C ALA A 188 18.54 -4.94 -6.07
N VAL A 189 18.69 -5.41 -4.83
CA VAL A 189 18.03 -4.85 -3.65
C VAL A 189 19.10 -4.45 -2.65
N THR A 190 19.06 -3.20 -2.20
CA THR A 190 19.96 -2.68 -1.16
C THR A 190 19.15 -2.24 0.05
N LEU A 191 19.50 -2.75 1.22
CA LEU A 191 18.84 -2.44 2.49
C LEU A 191 19.70 -1.48 3.31
N TYR A 192 19.15 -0.30 3.62
CA TYR A 192 19.72 0.65 4.57
C TYR A 192 18.89 0.61 5.85
N ALA A 193 19.24 -0.33 6.72
CA ALA A 193 18.58 -0.52 8.00
C ALA A 193 18.96 0.58 9.00
N ARG A 194 17.97 1.04 9.77
CA ARG A 194 18.15 2.05 10.80
C ARG A 194 17.55 1.61 12.12
N ALA A 195 18.29 1.81 13.20
CA ALA A 195 17.84 1.54 14.55
C ALA A 195 18.10 2.73 15.46
N TRP A 196 17.27 2.86 16.49
CA TRP A 196 17.42 3.90 17.50
C TRP A 196 18.59 3.59 18.43
N ASN A 197 19.52 4.53 18.51
CA ASN A 197 20.54 4.57 19.53
C ASN A 197 20.01 5.39 20.71
N ASP A 198 19.74 4.72 21.83
CA ASP A 198 19.14 5.38 22.98
C ASP A 198 20.11 6.30 23.73
N ASP A 199 21.40 6.00 23.72
CA ASP A 199 22.41 6.85 24.36
C ASP A 199 22.57 8.18 23.62
N MET A 200 22.56 8.12 22.28
CA MET A 200 22.76 9.28 21.41
C MET A 200 21.45 9.96 20.99
N LYS A 201 20.29 9.36 21.31
CA LYS A 201 18.94 9.83 20.95
C LYS A 201 18.78 10.13 19.46
N ARG A 202 19.25 9.22 18.61
CA ARG A 202 19.14 9.34 17.15
C ARG A 202 19.08 7.98 16.47
N PHE A 203 18.58 7.96 15.24
CA PHE A 203 18.69 6.78 14.39
C PHE A 203 20.09 6.67 13.78
N GLU A 204 20.65 5.48 13.84
CA GLU A 204 21.95 5.13 13.26
C GLU A 204 21.79 3.91 12.33
N SER A 205 22.84 3.55 11.59
CA SER A 205 22.84 2.30 10.82
C SER A 205 22.64 1.10 11.75
N ASP A 206 21.78 0.17 11.36
CA ASP A 206 21.60 -1.10 12.05
C ASP A 206 22.39 -2.20 11.32
N ASP A 207 23.59 -2.47 11.82
CA ASP A 207 24.51 -3.41 11.18
C ASP A 207 24.39 -4.84 11.72
N VAL A 208 23.41 -5.08 12.59
CA VAL A 208 23.30 -6.34 13.32
C VAL A 208 22.07 -7.12 12.84
N ARG A 209 20.88 -6.51 12.81
CA ARG A 209 19.63 -7.27 12.60
C ARG A 209 19.37 -7.66 11.16
N LEU A 210 19.92 -6.92 10.19
CA LEU A 210 19.69 -7.11 8.75
C LEU A 210 20.98 -7.38 7.95
N GLY A 211 21.99 -7.97 8.59
CA GLY A 211 23.18 -8.47 7.89
C GLY A 211 24.31 -7.45 7.66
N GLY A 212 24.26 -6.28 8.30
CA GLY A 212 25.30 -5.25 8.16
C GLY A 212 24.97 -4.16 7.14
N HIS A 213 25.81 -3.12 7.07
CA HIS A 213 25.63 -1.97 6.19
C HIS A 213 25.31 -2.35 4.73
N GLY A 214 24.18 -1.85 4.22
CA GLY A 214 24.00 -1.60 2.78
C GLY A 214 24.23 -2.82 1.89
N GLN A 215 23.90 -4.03 2.37
CA GLN A 215 24.17 -5.25 1.64
C GLN A 215 23.33 -5.25 0.36
N ARG A 216 23.99 -4.98 -0.76
CA ARG A 216 23.39 -5.10 -2.09
C ARG A 216 23.31 -6.59 -2.42
N THR A 217 22.08 -7.08 -2.54
CA THR A 217 21.79 -8.46 -2.94
C THR A 217 21.25 -8.44 -4.36
N VAL A 218 21.88 -9.20 -5.25
CA VAL A 218 21.35 -9.46 -6.60
C VAL A 218 20.52 -10.73 -6.54
N LEU A 219 19.26 -10.65 -6.99
CA LEU A 219 18.29 -11.74 -6.93
C LEU A 219 18.06 -12.30 -8.32
N GLY A 220 18.19 -13.62 -8.49
CA GLY A 220 17.83 -14.30 -9.72
C GLY A 220 16.41 -13.91 -10.18
N SER A 221 16.33 -13.30 -11.37
CA SER A 221 15.14 -12.60 -11.88
C SER A 221 14.71 -13.18 -13.23
N PRO A 222 13.98 -14.29 -13.24
CA PRO A 222 13.67 -15.02 -14.47
C PRO A 222 12.76 -14.25 -15.43
N ASN A 223 11.96 -13.29 -14.96
CA ASN A 223 11.06 -12.51 -15.82
C ASN A 223 11.79 -11.39 -16.55
N PHE A 224 12.85 -10.83 -15.96
CA PHE A 224 13.74 -9.91 -16.66
C PHE A 224 14.32 -10.59 -17.90
N LEU A 225 14.86 -11.79 -17.75
CA LEU A 225 15.49 -12.56 -18.84
C LEU A 225 14.53 -12.90 -20.00
N LYS A 226 13.21 -12.78 -19.82
CA LYS A 226 12.21 -13.00 -20.89
C LYS A 226 12.07 -11.81 -21.84
N ALA A 227 12.47 -10.61 -21.42
CA ALA A 227 12.45 -9.42 -22.27
C ALA A 227 13.83 -9.19 -22.90
N THR A 228 13.84 -8.49 -24.03
CA THR A 228 15.07 -8.03 -24.69
C THR A 228 15.97 -7.31 -23.68
N ARG A 229 17.25 -7.68 -23.62
CA ARG A 229 18.20 -7.09 -22.69
C ARG A 229 18.39 -5.60 -23.02
N PRO A 230 18.34 -4.70 -22.02
CA PRO A 230 18.59 -3.28 -22.24
C PRO A 230 20.04 -3.06 -22.71
N SER A 231 20.28 -1.97 -23.44
CA SER A 231 21.64 -1.55 -23.80
C SER A 231 22.35 -0.92 -22.59
N ILE A 232 23.64 -1.20 -22.44
CA ILE A 232 24.49 -0.64 -21.38
C ILE A 232 24.52 0.89 -21.55
N GLY A 233 24.02 1.64 -20.55
CA GLY A 233 23.91 3.10 -20.58
C GLY A 233 22.49 3.68 -20.55
N THR A 234 21.44 2.86 -20.62
CA THR A 234 20.01 3.29 -20.55
C THR A 234 19.50 3.43 -19.11
N ARG A 235 20.39 3.70 -18.15
CA ARG A 235 19.99 3.93 -16.75
C ARG A 235 19.18 5.23 -16.67
N VAL A 236 18.07 5.22 -15.94
CA VAL A 236 17.49 6.47 -15.42
C VAL A 236 18.56 7.10 -14.53
N LYS A 237 19.19 8.19 -14.99
CA LYS A 237 20.39 8.77 -14.35
C LYS A 237 20.13 9.03 -12.87
N THR A 238 20.84 8.33 -11.98
CA THR A 238 20.81 8.57 -10.53
C THR A 238 21.94 9.53 -10.13
N GLY A 239 21.73 10.84 -10.26
CA GLY A 239 22.62 11.87 -9.73
C GLY A 239 21.94 13.23 -9.63
N GLN A 240 22.00 13.83 -8.43
CA GLN A 240 21.57 15.16 -7.89
C GLN A 240 20.51 16.05 -8.58
N ASP A 241 20.22 15.90 -9.86
CA ASP A 241 19.14 16.54 -10.62
C ASP A 241 18.28 15.46 -11.31
N VAL A 242 17.74 14.51 -10.53
CA VAL A 242 16.93 13.39 -11.06
C VAL A 242 15.46 13.69 -10.85
N GLU A 243 14.72 13.82 -11.95
CA GLU A 243 13.26 13.66 -11.94
C GLU A 243 12.92 12.35 -11.21
N PRO A 244 12.06 12.37 -10.17
CA PRO A 244 11.74 11.18 -9.39
C PRO A 244 11.32 10.02 -10.31
N ALA A 245 11.77 8.81 -10.02
CA ALA A 245 11.40 7.61 -10.79
C ALA A 245 9.89 7.60 -11.02
N SER A 246 9.46 7.52 -12.28
CA SER A 246 8.06 7.60 -12.64
C SER A 246 7.33 6.37 -12.10
N VAL A 247 6.53 6.56 -11.05
CA VAL A 247 5.62 5.54 -10.55
C VAL A 247 4.38 5.55 -11.43
N GLU A 248 4.20 4.50 -12.23
CA GLU A 248 2.98 4.32 -12.99
C GLU A 248 1.92 3.69 -12.09
N ILE A 249 0.82 4.41 -11.91
CA ILE A 249 -0.38 3.86 -11.29
C ILE A 249 -1.20 3.22 -12.40
N ILE A 250 -1.20 1.90 -12.44
CA ILE A 250 -2.05 1.12 -13.35
C ILE A 250 -3.46 1.12 -12.75
N LEU A 251 -4.25 2.13 -13.10
CA LEU A 251 -5.67 2.19 -12.75
C LEU A 251 -6.47 1.20 -13.62
N PRO A 252 -7.53 0.57 -13.09
CA PRO A 252 -8.59 0.04 -13.94
C PRO A 252 -9.16 1.16 -14.82
N PRO A 253 -9.65 0.88 -16.04
CA PRO A 253 -10.17 1.92 -16.92
C PRO A 253 -11.41 2.57 -16.28
N GLU A 254 -11.23 3.76 -15.70
CA GLU A 254 -12.32 4.68 -15.39
C GLU A 254 -12.51 5.63 -16.58
N GLU A 255 -13.77 5.98 -16.88
CA GLU A 255 -14.15 6.87 -17.98
C GLU A 255 -13.35 8.19 -17.94
N GLU A 256 -12.62 8.47 -19.01
CA GLU A 256 -11.82 9.69 -19.16
C GLU A 256 -12.73 10.92 -19.21
N MET A 257 -12.83 11.65 -18.08
CA MET A 257 -13.25 13.05 -18.11
C MET A 257 -12.02 13.95 -18.28
N THR A 258 -11.92 14.54 -19.46
CA THR A 258 -10.85 15.42 -19.91
C THR A 258 -10.90 16.77 -19.18
N GLY A 259 -9.99 16.96 -18.23
CA GLY A 259 -9.82 18.23 -17.52
C GLY A 259 -8.35 18.45 -17.18
N SER A 260 -7.68 19.31 -17.96
CA SER A 260 -6.34 19.81 -17.63
C SER A 260 -6.48 20.94 -16.62
N SER A 261 -6.29 20.64 -15.35
CA SER A 261 -6.20 21.66 -14.30
C SER A 261 -4.79 21.68 -13.72
N ARG A 262 -4.16 22.86 -13.70
CA ARG A 262 -2.84 23.15 -13.10
C ARG A 262 -2.99 23.41 -11.60
N VAL A 263 -3.59 22.49 -10.85
CA VAL A 263 -3.59 22.58 -9.39
C VAL A 263 -2.26 22.03 -8.90
N ASP A 264 -1.61 22.74 -7.97
CA ASP A 264 -0.42 22.21 -7.30
C ASP A 264 -0.80 20.96 -6.50
N GLU A 265 -0.07 19.87 -6.70
CA GLU A 265 -0.36 18.57 -6.09
C GLU A 265 -0.32 18.64 -4.56
N THR A 266 0.59 19.45 -3.99
CA THR A 266 0.71 19.62 -2.54
C THR A 266 -0.47 20.41 -1.97
N GLU A 267 -0.90 21.47 -2.65
CA GLU A 267 -2.11 22.21 -2.26
C GLU A 267 -3.36 21.33 -2.34
N TYR A 268 -3.49 20.55 -3.41
CA TYR A 268 -4.59 19.61 -3.59
C TYR A 268 -4.66 18.59 -2.46
N GLN A 269 -3.53 17.94 -2.15
CA GLN A 269 -3.42 16.95 -1.08
C GLN A 269 -3.74 17.54 0.30
N ASN A 270 -3.19 18.72 0.60
CA ASN A 270 -3.48 19.40 1.87
C ASN A 270 -4.95 19.77 2.01
N LEU A 271 -5.57 20.28 0.94
CA LEU A 271 -6.98 20.63 0.97
C LEU A 271 -7.86 19.39 1.11
N HIS A 272 -7.54 18.31 0.38
CA HIS A 272 -8.23 17.03 0.48
C HIS A 272 -8.17 16.47 1.90
N LEU A 273 -6.99 16.46 2.51
CA LEU A 273 -6.80 16.01 3.88
C LEU A 273 -7.66 16.84 4.85
N ARG A 274 -7.60 18.17 4.76
CA ARG A 274 -8.39 19.06 5.62
C ARG A 274 -9.89 18.85 5.41
N PHE A 275 -10.34 18.65 4.17
CA PHE A 275 -11.73 18.39 3.84
C PHE A 275 -12.24 17.11 4.50
N PHE A 276 -11.56 15.98 4.32
CA PHE A 276 -12.05 14.69 4.81
C PHE A 276 -11.75 14.40 6.28
N ARG A 277 -10.62 14.88 6.80
CA ARG A 277 -10.21 14.65 8.19
C ARG A 277 -10.83 15.64 9.16
N ASP A 278 -10.85 16.94 8.80
CA ASP A 278 -11.15 18.00 9.76
C ASP A 278 -12.62 18.46 9.74
N LEU A 279 -13.38 18.13 8.69
CA LEU A 279 -14.80 18.43 8.56
C LEU A 279 -15.69 17.20 8.82
N THR A 280 -16.85 17.43 9.43
CA THR A 280 -17.91 16.43 9.54
C THR A 280 -18.58 16.16 8.19
N GLU A 281 -19.23 15.01 8.05
CA GLU A 281 -20.01 14.65 6.86
C GLU A 281 -21.03 15.74 6.47
N GLY A 282 -21.76 16.29 7.45
CA GLY A 282 -22.71 17.38 7.19
C GLY A 282 -22.05 18.69 6.71
N GLU A 283 -20.84 19.00 7.19
CA GLU A 283 -20.08 20.16 6.70
C GLU A 283 -19.57 19.94 5.27
N ARG A 284 -19.05 18.74 4.98
CA ARG A 284 -18.59 18.35 3.64
C ARG A 284 -19.73 18.39 2.63
N LEU A 285 -20.87 17.76 2.96
CA LEU A 285 -22.05 17.78 2.10
C LEU A 285 -22.54 19.20 1.83
N ARG A 286 -22.58 20.07 2.86
CA ARG A 286 -22.97 21.48 2.67
C ARG A 286 -22.05 22.19 1.68
N ILE A 287 -20.74 22.00 1.79
CA ILE A 287 -19.78 22.59 0.85
C ILE A 287 -20.01 22.07 -0.58
N LEU A 288 -20.21 20.75 -0.75
CA LEU A 288 -20.47 20.15 -2.06
C LEU A 288 -21.77 20.68 -2.68
N VAL A 289 -22.82 20.88 -1.87
CA VAL A 289 -24.09 21.47 -2.31
C VAL A 289 -23.92 22.96 -2.66
N GLU A 290 -23.23 23.74 -1.83
CA GLU A 290 -22.95 25.17 -2.09
C GLU A 290 -22.11 25.38 -3.36
N LEU A 291 -21.35 24.37 -3.77
CA LEU A 291 -20.57 24.37 -5.00
C LEU A 291 -21.32 23.74 -6.18
N ASP A 292 -22.62 23.44 -6.07
CA ASP A 292 -23.42 22.80 -7.12
C ASP A 292 -22.80 21.50 -7.65
N ALA A 293 -22.08 20.77 -6.80
CA ALA A 293 -21.40 19.54 -7.20
C ALA A 293 -22.28 18.29 -7.06
N VAL A 294 -23.33 18.36 -6.23
CA VAL A 294 -24.24 17.24 -5.99
C VAL A 294 -25.26 17.17 -7.14
N PRO A 295 -25.38 16.04 -7.86
CA PRO A 295 -26.39 15.87 -8.90
C PRO A 295 -27.81 16.02 -8.34
N ASN A 296 -28.74 16.53 -9.15
CA ASN A 296 -30.16 16.69 -8.77
C ASN A 296 -30.92 15.35 -8.61
N GLU A 297 -30.27 14.22 -8.88
CA GLU A 297 -30.85 12.89 -8.74
C GLU A 297 -30.66 12.38 -7.30
N ASN A 298 -31.67 11.71 -6.74
CA ASN A 298 -31.65 11.17 -5.38
C ASN A 298 -30.44 10.23 -5.19
N MET A 299 -29.38 10.74 -4.58
CA MET A 299 -28.27 9.95 -4.09
C MET A 299 -28.70 9.33 -2.76
N ASP A 300 -29.37 8.17 -2.83
CA ASP A 300 -29.90 7.49 -1.65
C ASP A 300 -28.81 7.11 -0.62
N HIS A 301 -27.53 7.09 -1.02
CA HIS A 301 -26.37 6.95 -0.13
C HIS A 301 -25.20 7.84 -0.57
N PHE A 302 -24.84 8.81 0.26
CA PHE A 302 -23.60 9.58 0.12
C PHE A 302 -22.43 8.78 0.69
N THR A 303 -21.83 7.91 -0.13
CA THR A 303 -20.64 7.18 0.28
C THR A 303 -19.41 8.08 0.23
N HIS A 304 -18.39 7.77 1.03
CA HIS A 304 -17.11 8.50 1.00
C HIS A 304 -16.48 8.49 -0.41
N GLU A 305 -16.60 7.38 -1.15
CA GLU A 305 -16.15 7.29 -2.55
C GLU A 305 -16.87 8.31 -3.45
N THR A 306 -18.18 8.49 -3.25
CA THR A 306 -18.97 9.50 -3.96
C THR A 306 -18.48 10.91 -3.64
N GLU A 307 -18.26 11.22 -2.36
CA GLU A 307 -17.72 12.51 -1.93
C GLU A 307 -16.33 12.78 -2.55
N SER A 308 -15.43 11.79 -2.55
CA SER A 308 -14.10 11.89 -3.17
C SER A 308 -14.17 12.09 -4.68
N LYS A 309 -15.12 11.46 -5.37
CA LYS A 309 -15.38 11.70 -6.80
C LYS A 309 -15.88 13.13 -7.03
N LEU A 310 -16.83 13.61 -6.24
CA LEU A 310 -17.33 14.98 -6.35
C LEU A 310 -16.24 16.02 -6.06
N PHE A 311 -15.43 15.83 -5.02
CA PHE A 311 -14.28 16.68 -4.71
C PHE A 311 -13.29 16.74 -5.88
N ARG A 312 -12.90 15.58 -6.43
CA ARG A 312 -12.03 15.48 -7.61
C ARG A 312 -12.61 16.22 -8.80
N ASN A 313 -13.90 16.08 -9.05
CA ASN A 313 -14.57 16.73 -10.17
C ASN A 313 -14.54 18.26 -10.05
N ILE A 314 -14.84 18.81 -8.87
CA ILE A 314 -14.75 20.26 -8.61
C ILE A 314 -13.33 20.77 -8.85
N ALA A 315 -12.32 20.05 -8.36
CA ALA A 315 -10.92 20.41 -8.56
C ALA A 315 -10.52 20.40 -10.05
N LYS A 316 -10.96 19.38 -10.80
CA LYS A 316 -10.71 19.27 -12.25
C LYS A 316 -11.45 20.31 -13.10
N MET A 317 -12.56 20.86 -12.61
CA MET A 317 -13.36 21.89 -13.29
C MET A 317 -12.82 23.33 -13.10
N ASN A 318 -11.55 23.50 -12.70
CA ASN A 318 -10.94 24.81 -12.38
C ASN A 318 -11.68 25.58 -11.27
N ARG A 319 -12.39 24.89 -10.38
CA ARG A 319 -13.09 25.47 -9.22
C ARG A 319 -12.39 25.18 -7.89
N PHE A 320 -11.11 24.80 -7.96
CA PHE A 320 -10.30 24.46 -6.79
C PHE A 320 -10.20 25.62 -5.78
N ASP A 321 -10.05 26.86 -6.25
CA ASP A 321 -9.98 28.03 -5.35
C ASP A 321 -11.28 28.27 -4.57
N GLN A 322 -12.43 28.08 -5.23
CA GLN A 322 -13.75 28.20 -4.59
C GLN A 322 -13.93 27.10 -3.53
N LEU A 323 -13.50 25.88 -3.86
CA LEU A 323 -13.49 24.77 -2.91
C LEU A 323 -12.59 25.07 -1.72
N ARG A 324 -11.38 25.59 -1.95
CA ARG A 324 -10.45 25.99 -0.89
C ARG A 324 -11.06 27.01 0.05
N GLU A 325 -11.61 28.09 -0.49
CA GLU A 325 -12.25 29.16 0.31
C GLU A 325 -13.35 28.60 1.21
N LYS A 326 -14.24 27.75 0.67
CA LYS A 326 -15.35 27.14 1.43
C LYS A 326 -14.87 26.22 2.55
N VAL A 327 -13.82 25.46 2.32
CA VAL A 327 -13.21 24.61 3.36
C VAL A 327 -12.59 25.45 4.46
N GLU A 328 -11.89 26.52 4.11
CA GLU A 328 -11.26 27.41 5.09
C GLU A 328 -12.29 28.18 5.93
N GLU A 329 -13.38 28.63 5.32
CA GLU A 329 -14.52 29.22 6.03
C GLU A 329 -15.12 28.25 7.06
N ALA A 330 -15.36 27.00 6.65
CA ALA A 330 -15.93 25.97 7.53
C ALA A 330 -15.02 25.66 8.71
N LEU A 331 -13.71 25.51 8.46
CA LEU A 331 -12.72 25.24 9.51
C LEU A 331 -12.57 26.42 10.47
N THR A 332 -12.66 27.66 9.98
CA THR A 332 -12.58 28.86 10.82
C THR A 332 -13.80 28.97 11.74
N LYS A 333 -15.01 28.76 11.21
CA LYS A 333 -16.25 28.73 12.00
C LYS A 333 -16.17 27.69 13.13
N ARG A 334 -15.57 26.54 12.84
CA ARG A 334 -15.39 25.47 13.83
C ARG A 334 -14.42 25.83 14.95
N LYS A 335 -13.29 26.49 14.64
CA LYS A 335 -12.36 26.98 15.67
C LYS A 335 -13.05 27.97 16.61
N ILE A 336 -13.76 28.95 16.06
CA ILE A 336 -14.51 29.95 16.84
C ILE A 336 -15.55 29.29 17.76
N ASN A 337 -16.27 28.27 17.27
CA ASN A 337 -17.26 27.57 18.08
C ASN A 337 -16.64 26.72 19.20
N LYS A 338 -15.42 26.22 19.02
CA LYS A 338 -14.68 25.49 20.05
C LYS A 338 -14.09 26.40 21.12
N ASP A 339 -13.66 27.60 20.77
CA ASP A 339 -13.09 28.57 21.72
C ASP A 339 -14.16 29.26 22.59
N ASN A 340 -15.43 29.18 22.18
CA ASN A 340 -16.59 29.71 22.90
C ASN A 340 -17.35 28.66 23.75
N GLN A 341 -16.87 27.41 23.78
CA GLN A 341 -17.34 26.33 24.65
C GLN A 341 -16.30 26.05 25.73
#